data_AF-A0A7M7PKH6-F1
#
_entry.id   AF-A0A7M7PKH6-F1
#
_cell.length_a   1.000
_cell.length_b   1.000
_cell.length_c   1.000
_cell.angle_alpha   90.00
_cell.angle_beta   90.00
_cell.angle_gamma   90.00
#
_symmetry.space_group_name_H-M   'P 1'
#
loop_
_entity.id
_entity.type
_entity.pdbx_description
1 polymer ?
#
loop_
_entity_poly.entity_id
_entity_poly.type
_entity_poly.pdbx_seq_one_letter_code
_entity_poly.pdbx_strand_id
1 'polypeptide(L)'
;MTSVRGPYPYSSILNTGDRDWSLDGPGKSVQLTALQAYTSITAIELEWNETTVISSPGYPSYNDSNLDLTWVLTAPEGHMLQIQILDLALETDYDYLYIGYGPGPNEPGSWELQKLTGYNYSSEPVTPGQSMWIRFTTDVSRGDIGFSLRVTAILNPECSSGQMQCSSGLCINESARCDGNNDCLDFSDEEYCRKF
;
A
#
# COMPACT_ATOMS: atom_id res chain seq x y z
N MET A 1 -1.69 -32.53 7.15
CA MET A 1 -0.77 -32.07 6.09
C MET A 1 -1.61 -31.73 4.88
N THR A 2 -2.00 -30.47 4.72
CA THR A 2 -2.81 -29.99 3.59
C THR A 2 -2.10 -28.79 3.01
N SER A 3 -1.44 -29.02 1.87
CA SER A 3 -0.82 -28.01 1.03
C SER A 3 -1.94 -27.33 0.24
N VAL A 4 -2.14 -26.03 0.48
CA VAL A 4 -3.01 -25.20 -0.35
C VAL A 4 -2.10 -24.53 -1.39
N ARG A 5 -2.29 -24.90 -2.66
CA ARG A 5 -1.64 -24.27 -3.81
C ARG A 5 -2.27 -22.90 -4.03
N GLY A 6 -1.47 -21.85 -3.92
CA GLY A 6 -1.84 -20.51 -4.38
C GLY A 6 -1.94 -20.44 -5.92
N PRO A 7 -2.67 -19.46 -6.47
CA PRO A 7 -2.94 -19.39 -7.90
C PRO A 7 -1.73 -18.79 -8.63
N TYR A 8 -1.08 -19.58 -9.46
CA TYR A 8 -0.21 -19.06 -10.52
C TYR A 8 -1.02 -18.96 -11.81
N PRO A 9 -1.21 -17.78 -12.41
CA PRO A 9 -1.56 -17.69 -13.81
C PRO A 9 -0.26 -17.68 -14.63
N TYR A 10 0.14 -18.85 -15.12
CA TYR A 10 0.90 -18.91 -16.37
C TYR A 10 -0.09 -18.55 -17.49
N SER A 11 0.04 -17.37 -18.08
CA SER A 11 -0.50 -17.13 -19.43
C SER A 11 0.51 -16.35 -20.27
N SER A 12 1.19 -17.10 -21.12
CA SER A 12 1.94 -16.63 -22.28
C SER A 12 1.02 -15.93 -23.26
N ILE A 13 1.30 -14.66 -23.59
CA ILE A 13 1.05 -14.10 -24.93
C ILE A 13 2.26 -13.27 -25.32
N LEU A 14 3.20 -13.91 -26.04
CA LEU A 14 4.18 -13.20 -26.84
C LEU A 14 3.43 -12.64 -28.05
N ASN A 15 3.13 -11.34 -28.03
CA ASN A 15 2.70 -10.65 -29.24
C ASN A 15 3.96 -10.22 -30.02
N THR A 16 4.62 -11.18 -30.67
CA THR A 16 5.67 -10.89 -31.65
C THR A 16 5.03 -10.71 -33.01
N GLY A 17 4.65 -9.47 -33.32
CA GLY A 17 4.14 -9.07 -34.63
C GLY A 17 4.55 -7.64 -34.90
N ASP A 18 5.78 -7.46 -35.40
CA ASP A 18 6.12 -6.57 -36.52
C ASP A 18 7.64 -6.39 -36.56
N ARG A 19 8.29 -7.21 -37.40
CA ARG A 19 9.65 -6.94 -37.88
C ARG A 19 9.52 -6.16 -39.18
N ASP A 20 9.67 -4.85 -39.12
CA ASP A 20 10.07 -4.08 -40.30
C ASP A 20 11.51 -3.60 -40.09
N TRP A 21 12.43 -4.14 -40.89
CA TRP A 21 13.83 -3.74 -40.95
C TRP A 21 13.96 -2.76 -42.11
N SER A 22 13.80 -1.47 -41.85
CA SER A 22 14.22 -0.44 -42.79
C SER A 22 14.50 0.86 -42.06
N LEU A 23 15.77 1.08 -41.71
CA LEU A 23 16.29 2.40 -41.31
C LEU A 23 17.69 2.59 -41.90
N ASP A 24 17.75 3.00 -43.16
CA ASP A 24 18.90 3.76 -43.69
C ASP A 24 18.53 5.25 -43.70
N GLY A 25 19.07 5.99 -42.72
CA GLY A 25 18.98 7.45 -42.63
C GLY A 25 19.67 7.97 -41.36
N PRO A 26 20.55 8.98 -41.43
CA PRO A 26 21.35 9.41 -40.28
C PRO A 26 20.51 10.32 -39.37
N GLY A 27 20.31 9.90 -38.12
CA GLY A 27 19.74 10.76 -37.07
C GLY A 27 18.52 10.20 -36.34
N LYS A 28 18.64 9.01 -35.72
CA LYS A 28 17.68 8.60 -34.68
C LYS A 28 18.43 8.39 -33.38
N SER A 29 18.12 9.23 -32.40
CA SER A 29 18.46 9.03 -31.00
C SER A 29 17.90 7.68 -30.55
N VAL A 30 18.78 6.85 -29.97
CA VAL A 30 18.37 5.62 -29.29
C VAL A 30 17.63 6.05 -28.02
N GLN A 31 16.32 5.85 -27.98
CA GLN A 31 15.54 5.99 -26.74
C GLN A 31 16.01 4.88 -25.79
N LEU A 32 16.52 5.25 -24.61
CA LEU A 32 16.82 4.32 -23.54
C LEU A 32 15.49 3.72 -23.08
N THR A 33 15.21 2.46 -23.41
CA THR A 33 14.10 1.73 -22.81
C THR A 33 14.46 1.53 -21.34
N ALA A 34 13.85 2.31 -20.45
CA ALA A 34 13.86 2.01 -19.03
C ALA A 34 13.42 0.56 -18.85
N LEU A 35 14.18 -0.21 -18.06
CA LEU A 35 13.77 -1.56 -17.67
C LEU A 35 12.47 -1.41 -16.87
N GLN A 36 11.33 -1.74 -17.47
CA GLN A 36 10.03 -1.58 -16.81
C GLN A 36 10.01 -2.45 -15.55
N ALA A 37 9.62 -1.86 -14.42
CA ALA A 37 9.40 -2.58 -13.18
C ALA A 37 8.31 -3.64 -13.35
N TYR A 38 8.46 -4.78 -12.67
CA TYR A 38 7.40 -5.76 -12.56
C TYR A 38 6.31 -5.20 -11.64
N THR A 39 5.14 -4.93 -12.21
CA THR A 39 4.01 -4.33 -11.52
C THR A 39 2.94 -5.36 -11.21
N SER A 40 2.32 -5.26 -10.03
CA SER A 40 1.14 -6.06 -9.68
C SER A 40 0.26 -5.34 -8.68
N ILE A 41 -1.06 -5.57 -8.78
CA ILE A 41 -2.05 -5.10 -7.81
C ILE A 41 -2.83 -6.32 -7.34
N THR A 42 -2.87 -6.53 -6.02
CA THR A 42 -3.61 -7.63 -5.38
C THR A 42 -4.67 -7.04 -4.45
N ALA A 43 -5.93 -7.43 -4.64
CA ALA A 43 -7.02 -7.08 -3.73
C ALA A 43 -7.20 -8.19 -2.69
N ILE A 44 -7.37 -7.83 -1.42
CA ILE A 44 -7.60 -8.74 -0.29
C ILE A 44 -8.79 -8.23 0.51
N GLU A 45 -9.86 -9.01 0.54
CA GLU A 45 -11.01 -8.75 1.41
C GLU A 45 -10.86 -9.60 2.66
N LEU A 46 -10.97 -8.97 3.83
CA LEU A 46 -10.91 -9.66 5.13
C LEU A 46 -12.30 -9.72 5.76
N GLU A 47 -12.58 -10.80 6.47
CA GLU A 47 -13.73 -10.96 7.34
C GLU A 47 -13.44 -10.51 8.78
N TRP A 48 -14.47 -10.38 9.62
CA TRP A 48 -14.29 -9.99 11.03
C TRP A 48 -13.31 -10.92 11.75
N ASN A 49 -12.30 -10.31 12.40
CA ASN A 49 -11.25 -11.00 13.15
C ASN A 49 -10.38 -11.93 12.28
N GLU A 50 -10.43 -11.76 10.95
CA GLU A 50 -9.50 -12.38 10.03
C GLU A 50 -8.16 -11.63 10.05
N THR A 51 -7.08 -12.39 9.95
CA THR A 51 -5.72 -11.89 9.87
C THR A 51 -5.06 -12.41 8.61
N THR A 52 -4.40 -11.52 7.88
CA THR A 52 -3.52 -11.87 6.76
C THR A 52 -2.08 -11.44 7.04
N VAL A 53 -1.13 -12.10 6.38
CA VAL A 53 0.29 -11.75 6.42
C VAL A 53 0.72 -11.39 5.00
N ILE A 54 1.30 -10.20 4.85
CA ILE A 54 1.85 -9.72 3.59
C ILE A 54 3.37 -9.67 3.76
N SER A 55 4.11 -10.19 2.80
CA SER A 55 5.57 -10.15 2.82
C SER A 55 6.10 -9.88 1.43
N SER A 56 7.27 -9.26 1.33
CA SER A 56 7.95 -9.09 0.05
C SER A 56 8.23 -10.47 -0.58
N PRO A 57 8.23 -10.57 -1.92
CA PRO A 57 8.60 -11.81 -2.60
C PRO A 57 9.95 -12.34 -2.11
N GLY A 58 10.01 -13.65 -1.84
CA GLY A 58 11.23 -14.32 -1.39
C GLY A 58 11.60 -14.12 0.09
N TYR A 59 10.93 -13.25 0.85
CA TYR A 59 11.22 -13.00 2.27
C TYR A 59 11.36 -14.31 3.09
N PRO A 60 12.38 -14.45 3.96
CA PRO A 60 13.41 -13.45 4.34
C PRO A 60 14.67 -13.48 3.47
N SER A 61 14.58 -13.92 2.22
CA SER A 61 15.69 -13.95 1.26
C SER A 61 15.43 -13.01 0.08
N TYR A 62 16.40 -12.16 -0.25
CA TYR A 62 16.31 -11.31 -1.42
C TYR A 62 16.47 -12.11 -2.71
N ASN A 63 15.47 -12.07 -3.60
CA ASN A 63 15.53 -12.75 -4.90
C ASN A 63 15.02 -11.93 -6.08
N ASP A 64 14.36 -10.80 -5.81
CA ASP A 64 13.63 -10.02 -6.82
C ASP A 64 13.99 -8.55 -6.73
N SER A 65 14.17 -7.90 -7.88
CA SER A 65 14.46 -6.47 -8.01
C SER A 65 13.53 -5.83 -9.05
N ASN A 66 13.56 -4.50 -9.14
CA ASN A 66 12.72 -3.71 -10.04
C ASN A 66 11.22 -4.02 -9.88
N LEU A 67 10.72 -4.02 -8.65
CA LEU A 67 9.35 -4.33 -8.29
C LEU A 67 8.52 -3.06 -8.06
N ASP A 68 7.23 -3.13 -8.38
CA ASP A 68 6.22 -2.15 -7.98
C ASP A 68 4.91 -2.88 -7.65
N LEU A 69 4.82 -3.39 -6.43
CA LEU A 69 3.74 -4.26 -5.97
C LEU A 69 2.80 -3.48 -5.06
N THR A 70 1.50 -3.61 -5.30
CA THR A 70 0.45 -2.99 -4.48
C THR A 70 -0.50 -4.05 -3.95
N TRP A 71 -0.83 -3.96 -2.67
CA TRP A 71 -1.93 -4.68 -2.04
C TRP A 71 -2.98 -3.67 -1.60
N VAL A 72 -4.24 -3.89 -1.99
CA VAL A 72 -5.39 -3.13 -1.50
C VAL A 72 -6.18 -4.06 -0.60
N LEU A 73 -6.39 -3.66 0.65
CA LEU A 73 -7.12 -4.43 1.63
C LEU A 73 -8.41 -3.72 2.03
N THR A 74 -9.48 -4.50 2.20
CA THR A 74 -10.80 -4.00 2.60
C THR A 74 -11.34 -4.85 3.74
N ALA A 75 -11.86 -4.18 4.77
CA ALA A 75 -12.57 -4.80 5.88
C ALA A 75 -14.11 -4.71 5.70
N PRO A 76 -14.89 -5.50 6.45
CA PRO A 76 -16.34 -5.39 6.44
C PRO A 76 -16.80 -4.02 6.96
N GLU A 77 -18.05 -3.66 6.69
CA GLU A 77 -18.63 -2.42 7.22
C GLU A 77 -18.56 -2.39 8.76
N GLY A 78 -18.26 -1.22 9.34
CA GLY A 78 -18.07 -1.05 10.78
C GLY A 78 -16.76 -1.64 11.33
N HIS A 79 -15.84 -2.06 10.46
CA HIS A 79 -14.52 -2.55 10.84
C HIS A 79 -13.42 -1.66 10.27
N MET A 80 -12.25 -1.76 10.90
CA MET A 80 -11.04 -1.08 10.47
C MET A 80 -9.91 -2.10 10.33
N LEU A 81 -8.88 -1.72 9.57
CA LEU A 81 -7.71 -2.56 9.37
C LEU A 81 -6.61 -2.13 10.34
N GLN A 82 -6.10 -3.06 11.13
CA GLN A 82 -4.96 -2.85 12.00
C GLN A 82 -3.72 -3.49 11.38
N ILE A 83 -2.68 -2.69 11.13
CA ILE A 83 -1.39 -3.16 10.65
C ILE A 83 -0.38 -3.31 11.79
N GLN A 84 0.42 -4.37 11.73
CA GLN A 84 1.58 -4.58 12.57
C GLN A 84 2.78 -4.93 11.68
N ILE A 85 3.85 -4.14 11.78
CA ILE A 85 5.12 -4.45 11.15
C ILE A 85 5.79 -5.55 11.98
N LEU A 86 5.97 -6.73 11.38
CA LEU A 86 6.63 -7.87 12.03
C LEU A 86 8.14 -7.83 11.81
N ASP A 87 8.55 -7.46 10.60
CA ASP A 87 9.95 -7.32 10.20
C ASP A 87 10.08 -6.32 9.04
N LEU A 88 11.17 -5.57 9.01
CA LEU A 88 11.47 -4.57 7.99
C LEU A 88 12.97 -4.36 7.85
N ALA A 89 13.50 -4.69 6.68
CA ALA A 89 14.88 -4.43 6.31
C ALA A 89 14.94 -4.26 4.78
N LEU A 90 14.96 -3.01 4.35
CA LEU A 90 14.97 -2.57 2.97
C LEU A 90 16.27 -1.84 2.63
N GLU A 91 16.63 -1.75 1.35
CA GLU A 91 17.75 -0.91 0.94
C GLU A 91 17.46 0.57 1.26
N THR A 92 18.30 1.18 2.11
CA THR A 92 18.06 2.53 2.64
C THR A 92 18.08 3.57 1.52
N ASP A 93 16.99 4.33 1.41
CA ASP A 93 16.77 5.39 0.40
C ASP A 93 16.64 4.91 -1.06
N TYR A 94 16.63 3.60 -1.31
CA TYR A 94 16.45 3.01 -2.64
C TYR A 94 15.16 2.19 -2.75
N ASP A 95 14.90 1.36 -1.74
CA ASP A 95 13.69 0.56 -1.62
C ASP A 95 12.73 1.20 -0.63
N TYR A 96 11.43 1.14 -0.95
CA TYR A 96 10.41 1.81 -0.15
C TYR A 96 9.17 0.94 0.05
N LEU A 97 8.68 0.95 1.28
CA LEU A 97 7.38 0.42 1.66
C LEU A 97 6.47 1.59 2.05
N TYR A 98 5.42 1.77 1.28
CA TYR A 98 4.40 2.79 1.49
C TYR A 98 3.15 2.15 2.10
N ILE A 99 2.56 2.84 3.06
CA ILE A 99 1.29 2.45 3.70
C ILE A 99 0.36 3.64 3.62
N GLY A 100 -0.88 3.43 3.20
CA GLY A 100 -1.89 4.47 3.14
C GLY A 100 -3.31 3.95 3.31
N TYR A 101 -4.27 4.87 3.39
CA TYR A 101 -5.70 4.56 3.43
C TYR A 101 -6.38 4.93 2.11
N GLY A 102 -7.59 4.43 1.92
CA GLY A 102 -8.41 4.68 0.73
C GLY A 102 -8.34 3.55 -0.30
N PRO A 103 -9.04 3.70 -1.43
CA PRO A 103 -9.20 2.64 -2.43
C PRO A 103 -7.91 2.21 -3.14
N GLY A 104 -6.83 3.02 -3.11
CA GLY A 104 -5.52 2.63 -3.66
C GLY A 104 -4.56 3.81 -3.86
N PRO A 105 -3.25 3.59 -4.00
CA PRO A 105 -2.23 4.65 -3.96
C PRO A 105 -2.37 5.76 -5.02
N ASN A 106 -3.10 5.51 -6.12
CA ASN A 106 -3.31 6.47 -7.20
C ASN A 106 -4.80 6.82 -7.39
N GLU A 107 -5.66 6.42 -6.46
CA GLU A 107 -7.11 6.60 -6.55
C GLU A 107 -7.57 7.83 -5.76
N PRO A 108 -8.60 8.58 -6.23
CA PRO A 108 -9.19 9.67 -5.48
C PRO A 108 -9.61 9.25 -4.06
N GLY A 109 -9.37 10.12 -3.07
CA GLY A 109 -9.68 9.82 -1.66
C GLY A 109 -8.66 8.91 -0.96
N SER A 110 -7.51 8.68 -1.58
CA SER A 110 -6.41 7.91 -0.96
C SER A 110 -5.28 8.82 -0.49
N TRP A 111 -4.63 8.43 0.61
CA TRP A 111 -3.55 9.22 1.22
C TRP A 111 -2.42 8.33 1.74
N GLU A 112 -1.18 8.80 1.57
CA GLU A 112 0.01 8.15 2.11
C GLU A 112 0.17 8.51 3.59
N LEU A 113 0.28 7.49 4.44
CA LEU A 113 0.42 7.63 5.89
C LEU A 113 1.87 7.44 6.33
N GLN A 114 2.56 6.47 5.73
CA GLN A 114 3.95 6.18 6.01
C GLN A 114 4.71 5.85 4.73
N LYS A 115 5.96 6.32 4.69
CA LYS A 115 6.99 5.92 3.74
C LYS A 115 8.18 5.39 4.53
N LEU A 116 8.43 4.09 4.40
CA LEU A 116 9.44 3.36 5.16
C LEU A 116 10.58 2.91 4.25
N THR A 117 11.80 2.92 4.79
CA THR A 117 13.02 2.43 4.14
C THR A 117 14.05 2.04 5.21
N GLY A 118 15.09 1.28 4.84
CA GLY A 118 16.09 0.82 5.79
C GLY A 118 15.50 -0.15 6.83
N TYR A 119 15.92 0.04 8.09
CA TYR A 119 15.58 -0.79 9.25
C TYR A 119 14.74 -0.06 10.30
N ASN A 120 14.42 1.21 10.04
CA ASN A 120 13.80 2.08 11.03
C ASN A 120 12.30 2.16 10.78
N TYR A 121 11.50 1.66 11.72
CA TYR A 121 10.06 1.85 11.75
C TYR A 121 9.68 2.54 13.07
N SER A 122 8.87 3.59 12.98
CA SER A 122 8.25 4.19 14.16
C SER A 122 7.08 3.30 14.62
N SER A 123 6.97 3.08 15.93
CA SER A 123 6.21 2.00 16.54
C SER A 123 4.71 2.27 16.74
N GLU A 124 4.10 3.14 15.95
CA GLU A 124 2.65 3.38 16.05
C GLU A 124 1.94 2.68 14.89
N PRO A 125 1.13 1.63 15.18
CA PRO A 125 0.34 0.98 14.16
C PRO A 125 -0.66 1.99 13.62
N VAL A 126 -0.52 2.32 12.35
CA VAL A 126 -1.50 3.15 11.66
C VAL A 126 -2.73 2.30 11.44
N THR A 127 -3.88 2.80 11.87
CA THR A 127 -5.15 2.11 11.69
C THR A 127 -5.94 2.78 10.57
N PRO A 128 -5.74 2.35 9.31
CA PRO A 128 -6.61 2.79 8.24
C PRO A 128 -8.02 2.26 8.52
N GLY A 129 -9.06 3.02 8.16
CA GLY A 129 -10.45 2.64 8.33
C GLY A 129 -10.85 1.37 7.56
N GLN A 130 -11.96 1.43 6.84
CA GLN A 130 -12.45 0.25 6.15
C GLN A 130 -11.53 -0.22 5.01
N SER A 131 -10.71 0.67 4.43
CA SER A 131 -9.84 0.36 3.29
C SER A 131 -8.43 0.92 3.45
N MET A 132 -7.44 0.10 3.08
CA MET A 132 -6.03 0.46 3.09
C MET A 132 -5.29 -0.05 1.87
N TRP A 133 -4.13 0.54 1.60
CA TRP A 133 -3.20 0.02 0.61
C TRP A 133 -1.77 0.00 1.12
N ILE A 134 -1.03 -0.98 0.62
CA ILE A 134 0.40 -1.18 0.88
C ILE A 134 1.07 -1.22 -0.49
N ARG A 135 2.12 -0.42 -0.70
CA ARG A 135 2.89 -0.44 -1.95
C ARG A 135 4.36 -0.67 -1.64
N PHE A 136 4.99 -1.61 -2.34
CA PHE A 136 6.41 -1.90 -2.22
C PHE A 136 7.09 -1.65 -3.56
N THR A 137 8.09 -0.77 -3.54
CA THR A 137 8.88 -0.43 -4.73
C THR A 137 10.34 -0.73 -4.48
N THR A 138 11.00 -1.37 -5.44
CA THR A 138 12.45 -1.59 -5.41
C THR A 138 13.13 -1.02 -6.63
N ASP A 139 14.41 -0.72 -6.52
CA ASP A 139 15.23 -0.31 -7.65
C ASP A 139 15.79 -1.54 -8.43
N VAL A 140 16.70 -1.32 -9.39
CA VAL A 140 17.30 -2.39 -10.21
C VAL A 140 18.48 -3.11 -9.53
N SER A 141 18.82 -2.74 -8.30
CA SER A 141 20.00 -3.18 -7.57
C SER A 141 19.72 -4.43 -6.71
N ARG A 142 20.62 -4.80 -5.80
CA ARG A 142 20.40 -5.88 -4.83
C ARG A 142 19.95 -5.27 -3.50
N GLY A 143 18.70 -5.53 -3.11
CA GLY A 143 18.13 -5.15 -1.83
C GLY A 143 18.44 -6.08 -0.66
N ASP A 144 17.84 -5.76 0.48
CA ASP A 144 17.95 -6.47 1.76
C ASP A 144 16.87 -7.57 1.91
N ILE A 145 16.71 -8.14 3.11
CA ILE A 145 15.86 -9.33 3.36
C ILE A 145 14.35 -9.09 3.12
N GLY A 146 13.92 -7.83 3.03
CA GLY A 146 12.55 -7.45 2.70
C GLY A 146 11.69 -7.09 3.92
N PHE A 147 10.40 -7.42 3.87
CA PHE A 147 9.46 -7.07 4.94
C PHE A 147 8.45 -8.18 5.21
N SER A 148 7.88 -8.16 6.42
CA SER A 148 6.68 -8.92 6.78
C SER A 148 5.74 -8.08 7.63
N LEU A 149 4.48 -8.03 7.22
CA LEU A 149 3.39 -7.27 7.85
C LEU A 149 2.27 -8.23 8.23
N ARG A 150 1.61 -7.96 9.34
CA ARG A 150 0.35 -8.57 9.71
C ARG A 150 -0.75 -7.53 9.61
N VAL A 151 -1.84 -7.86 8.94
CA VAL A 151 -3.04 -7.02 8.88
C VAL A 151 -4.22 -7.79 9.47
N THR A 152 -4.99 -7.16 10.35
CA THR A 152 -6.18 -7.77 10.98
C THR A 152 -7.38 -6.86 10.81
N ALA A 153 -8.52 -7.41 10.42
CA ALA A 153 -9.80 -6.69 10.46
C ALA A 153 -10.36 -6.72 11.88
N ILE A 154 -10.36 -5.56 12.53
CA ILE A 154 -10.88 -5.40 13.89
C ILE A 154 -12.17 -4.58 13.85
N LEU A 155 -13.05 -4.81 14.83
CA LEU A 155 -14.21 -3.94 15.01
C LEU A 155 -13.71 -2.50 15.17
N ASN A 156 -14.34 -1.58 14.45
CA ASN A 156 -14.08 -0.17 14.69
C ASN A 156 -14.55 0.14 16.11
N PRO A 157 -13.66 0.52 17.05
CA PRO A 157 -14.11 0.89 18.37
C PRO A 157 -15.02 2.11 18.20
N GLU A 158 -16.25 2.02 18.70
CA GLU A 158 -17.10 3.20 18.78
C GLU A 158 -16.30 4.30 19.47
N CYS A 159 -16.30 5.50 18.89
CA CYS A 159 -15.57 6.61 19.46
C CYS A 159 -16.07 6.86 20.89
N SER A 160 -15.14 7.14 21.81
CA SER A 160 -15.50 7.39 23.21
C SER A 160 -16.38 8.64 23.33
N SER A 161 -17.09 8.79 24.45
CA SER A 161 -17.83 10.03 24.72
C SER A 161 -16.90 11.26 24.63
N GLY A 162 -17.27 12.24 23.81
CA GLY A 162 -16.43 13.41 23.51
C GLY A 162 -15.47 13.23 22.33
N GLN A 163 -15.58 12.12 21.59
CA GLN A 163 -14.90 11.89 20.33
C GLN A 163 -15.91 11.76 19.19
N MET A 164 -15.48 12.15 17.99
CA MET A 164 -16.23 11.94 16.75
C MET A 164 -15.48 11.03 15.80
N GLN A 165 -16.25 10.30 14.97
CA GLN A 165 -15.70 9.42 13.94
C GLN A 165 -15.54 10.19 12.63
N CYS A 166 -14.34 10.13 12.07
CA CYS A 166 -13.99 10.62 10.74
C CYS A 166 -14.58 9.72 9.65
N SER A 167 -14.66 10.22 8.40
CA SER A 167 -15.04 9.39 7.25
C SER A 167 -14.02 8.25 7.03
N SER A 168 -12.77 8.48 7.40
CA SER A 168 -11.67 7.51 7.46
C SER A 168 -11.84 6.45 8.55
N GLY A 169 -12.84 6.56 9.42
CA GLY A 169 -13.02 5.68 10.58
C GLY A 169 -12.17 6.04 11.80
N LEU A 170 -11.25 7.01 11.68
CA LEU A 170 -10.44 7.49 12.80
C LEU A 170 -11.34 8.16 13.86
N CYS A 171 -11.02 7.99 15.14
CA CYS A 171 -11.68 8.70 16.23
C CYS A 171 -10.81 9.88 16.69
N ILE A 172 -11.33 11.10 16.53
CA ILE A 172 -10.68 12.34 16.99
C ILE A 172 -11.54 12.99 18.08
N ASN A 173 -10.99 13.98 18.80
CA ASN A 173 -11.79 14.73 19.78
C ASN A 173 -12.87 15.57 19.08
N GLU A 174 -14.04 15.73 19.69
CA GLU A 174 -15.07 16.65 19.15
C GLU A 174 -14.56 18.09 19.02
N SER A 175 -13.57 18.49 19.82
CA SER A 175 -12.95 19.82 19.72
C SER A 175 -12.11 20.04 18.46
N ALA A 176 -11.70 18.97 17.79
CA ALA A 176 -10.92 19.03 16.55
C ALA A 176 -11.80 19.27 15.31
N ARG A 177 -13.13 19.25 15.46
CA ARG A 177 -14.03 19.57 14.36
C ARG A 177 -13.97 21.06 14.02
N CYS A 178 -13.68 21.38 12.77
CA CYS A 178 -13.65 22.75 12.26
C CYS A 178 -12.68 23.66 13.01
N ASP A 179 -11.55 23.13 13.47
CA ASP A 179 -10.52 23.86 14.20
C ASP A 179 -9.42 24.43 13.26
N GLY A 180 -9.46 24.04 11.99
CA GLY A 180 -8.54 24.46 10.93
C GLY A 180 -7.36 23.51 10.71
N ASN A 181 -7.27 22.41 11.47
CA ASN A 181 -6.29 21.34 11.30
C ASN A 181 -6.96 20.10 10.69
N ASN A 182 -6.17 19.29 9.98
CA ASN A 182 -6.64 18.00 9.48
C ASN A 182 -6.26 16.91 10.50
N ASP A 183 -7.07 16.77 11.54
CA ASP A 183 -6.91 15.75 12.57
C ASP A 183 -7.46 14.39 12.09
N CYS A 184 -8.48 14.40 11.23
CA CYS A 184 -9.04 13.17 10.66
C CYS A 184 -8.14 12.46 9.63
N LEU A 185 -7.03 13.12 9.23
CA LEU A 185 -6.14 12.77 8.12
C LEU A 185 -6.79 12.77 6.73
N ASP A 186 -8.12 12.66 6.65
CA ASP A 186 -8.93 12.72 5.44
C ASP A 186 -9.73 14.02 5.28
N PHE A 187 -9.48 15.02 6.13
CA PHE A 187 -10.13 16.33 6.13
C PHE A 187 -11.61 16.32 6.51
N SER A 188 -12.18 15.18 6.91
CA SER A 188 -13.62 15.06 7.21
C SER A 188 -14.08 15.84 8.45
N ASP A 189 -13.15 16.18 9.35
CA ASP A 189 -13.32 17.11 10.46
C ASP A 189 -13.47 18.57 10.04
N GLU A 190 -12.88 18.94 8.92
CA GLU A 190 -12.89 20.30 8.35
C GLU A 190 -13.92 20.48 7.23
N GLU A 191 -14.68 19.43 6.92
CA GLU A 191 -15.77 19.50 5.98
C GLU A 191 -17.06 20.06 6.62
N TYR A 192 -17.81 20.82 5.81
CA TYR A 192 -19.12 21.39 6.19
C TYR A 192 -19.11 22.33 7.42
N CYS A 193 -17.99 23.00 7.67
CA CYS A 193 -17.90 24.03 8.70
C CYS A 193 -18.74 25.26 8.33
N ARG A 194 -19.64 25.68 9.23
CA ARG A 194 -20.35 26.96 9.08
C ARG A 194 -19.38 28.09 9.35
N LYS A 195 -18.78 28.63 8.27
CA LYS A 195 -18.07 29.91 8.34
C LYS A 195 -19.09 31.01 8.62
N PHE A 196 -18.96 31.70 9.75
CA PHE A 196 -19.62 32.98 10.03
C PHE A 196 -18.71 34.12 9.61
#